data_AF-A0A1B8WMW4-F1
#
_entry.id   AF-A0A1B8WMW4-F1
#
_cell.length_a   1.000
_cell.length_b   1.000
_cell.length_c   1.000
_cell.angle_alpha   90.00
_cell.angle_beta   90.00
_cell.angle_gamma   90.00
#
_symmetry.space_group_name_H-M   'P 1'
#
loop_
_entity.id
_entity.type
_entity.pdbx_description
1 polymer ?
#
loop_
_entity_poly.entity_id
_entity_poly.type
_entity_poly.pdbx_seq_one_letter_code
_entity_poly.pdbx_strand_id
1 'polypeptide(L)'
;MLIKKKTDIAFILENFNELAQWDASGEKFYFVFADRKRGGQWTLMSYPEERYSIHGLGQDYLDEAEHFFDEQEQIHSFLWENRAAFNAALKPTTMCS
;
A
#
# COMPACT_ATOMS: atom_id res chain seq x y z
N MET A 1 5.26 -6.24 11.54
CA MET A 1 6.45 -5.75 10.81
C MET A 1 6.34 -4.24 10.65
N LEU A 2 7.45 -3.49 10.66
CA LEU A 2 7.42 -2.03 10.54
C LEU A 2 8.54 -1.58 9.61
N ILE A 3 8.25 -0.71 8.66
CA ILE A 3 9.22 -0.04 7.81
C ILE A 3 10.11 0.84 8.70
N LYS A 4 11.35 0.40 8.93
CA LYS A 4 12.41 1.18 9.60
C LYS A 4 13.56 1.51 8.64
N LYS A 5 13.79 0.66 7.65
CA LYS A 5 14.83 0.75 6.62
C LYS A 5 14.22 0.49 5.23
N LYS A 6 14.90 0.91 4.17
CA LYS A 6 14.48 0.63 2.78
C LYS A 6 14.36 -0.88 2.50
N THR A 7 15.20 -1.70 3.14
CA THR A 7 15.13 -3.17 3.05
C THR A 7 13.84 -3.76 3.61
N ASP A 8 13.21 -3.10 4.60
CA ASP A 8 11.92 -3.56 5.12
C ASP A 8 10.81 -3.39 4.09
N ILE A 9 10.94 -2.41 3.18
CA ILE A 9 9.97 -2.20 2.10
C ILE A 9 10.04 -3.34 1.10
N ALA A 10 11.25 -3.73 0.68
CA ALA A 10 11.44 -4.90 -0.17
C ALA A 10 10.83 -6.15 0.47
N PHE A 11 11.11 -6.39 1.75
CA PHE A 11 10.51 -7.52 2.48
C PHE A 11 8.98 -7.45 2.54
N ILE A 12 8.41 -6.26 2.73
CA ILE A 12 6.96 -6.05 2.72
C ILE A 12 6.36 -6.31 1.34
N LEU A 13 7.05 -5.94 0.26
CA LEU A 13 6.60 -6.20 -1.10
C LEU A 13 6.67 -7.70 -1.42
N GLU A 14 7.75 -8.37 -0.99
CA GLU A 14 7.89 -9.82 -1.11
C GLU A 14 6.81 -10.59 -0.33
N ASN A 15 6.41 -10.07 0.84
CA ASN A 15 5.33 -10.64 1.67
C ASN A 15 4.00 -9.87 1.49
N PHE A 16 3.83 -9.13 0.39
CA PHE A 16 2.66 -8.28 0.18
C PHE A 16 1.40 -9.12 0.03
N ASN A 17 1.51 -10.30 -0.57
CA ASN A 17 0.46 -11.31 -0.67
C ASN A 17 -0.14 -11.73 0.69
N GLU A 18 0.64 -11.75 1.77
CA GLU A 18 0.15 -12.06 3.12
C GLU A 18 -0.52 -10.87 3.81
N LEU A 19 -0.16 -9.65 3.39
CA LEU A 19 -0.65 -8.40 3.96
C LEU A 19 -1.90 -7.89 3.25
N ALA A 20 -1.96 -8.12 1.93
CA ALA A 20 -2.99 -7.68 1.03
C ALA A 20 -4.14 -8.70 0.93
N GLN A 21 -5.31 -8.23 0.52
CA GLN A 21 -6.43 -9.09 0.18
C GLN A 21 -6.29 -9.56 -1.27
N TRP A 22 -6.48 -10.85 -1.47
CA TRP A 22 -6.56 -11.45 -2.80
C TRP A 22 -7.93 -11.17 -3.42
N ASP A 23 -7.92 -10.56 -4.60
CA ASP A 23 -9.10 -10.40 -5.43
C ASP A 23 -9.09 -11.46 -6.55
N ALA A 24 -9.96 -12.46 -6.43
CA ALA A 24 -10.06 -13.54 -7.40
C ALA A 24 -10.70 -13.10 -8.74
N SER A 25 -11.36 -11.95 -8.79
CA SER A 25 -12.01 -11.45 -10.01
C SER A 25 -11.03 -10.68 -10.90
N GLY A 26 -10.06 -9.99 -10.30
CA GLY A 26 -8.99 -9.28 -10.99
C GLY A 26 -7.62 -9.95 -10.94
N GLU A 27 -7.52 -11.15 -10.34
CA GLU A 27 -6.27 -11.89 -10.10
C GLU A 27 -5.15 -11.01 -9.53
N LYS A 28 -5.51 -10.14 -8.57
CA LYS A 28 -4.64 -9.12 -8.03
C LYS A 28 -4.73 -9.05 -6.52
N PHE A 29 -3.65 -8.61 -5.89
CA PHE A 29 -3.63 -8.31 -4.47
C PHE A 29 -3.90 -6.83 -4.26
N TYR A 30 -4.72 -6.46 -3.28
CA TYR A 30 -4.93 -5.06 -2.92
C TYR A 30 -4.83 -4.84 -1.41
N PHE A 31 -4.25 -3.71 -1.03
CA PHE A 31 -4.04 -3.33 0.35
C PHE A 31 -4.43 -1.87 0.54
N VAL A 32 -5.38 -1.64 1.45
CA VAL A 32 -5.90 -0.30 1.75
C VAL A 32 -5.31 0.17 3.08
N PHE A 33 -4.76 1.37 3.10
CA PHE A 33 -4.24 2.01 4.31
C PHE A 33 -4.58 3.50 4.33
N ALA A 34 -4.62 4.10 5.52
CA ALA A 34 -4.98 5.50 5.65
C ALA A 34 -3.91 6.42 5.02
N ASP A 35 -4.34 7.48 4.34
CA ASP A 35 -3.49 8.61 3.99
C ASP A 35 -3.50 9.64 5.13
N ARG A 36 -2.47 9.60 5.97
CA ARG A 36 -2.28 10.59 7.05
C ARG A 36 -1.82 11.96 6.55
N LYS A 37 -1.32 12.06 5.31
CA LYS A 37 -0.80 13.30 4.74
C LYS A 37 -1.94 14.18 4.21
N ARG A 38 -2.97 13.58 3.63
CA ARG A 38 -4.13 14.29 3.05
C ARG A 38 -5.49 13.99 3.69
N GLY A 39 -5.57 13.06 4.65
CA GLY A 39 -6.83 12.70 5.31
C GLY A 39 -7.72 11.79 4.46
N GLY A 40 -7.11 10.87 3.72
CA GLY A 40 -7.78 9.92 2.82
C GLY A 40 -7.41 8.46 3.09
N GLN A 41 -7.48 7.64 2.05
CA GLN A 41 -6.96 6.28 2.02
C GLN A 41 -6.19 6.03 0.72
N TRP A 42 -5.11 5.27 0.82
CA TRP A 42 -4.35 4.74 -0.28
C TRP A 42 -4.68 3.27 -0.46
N THR A 43 -5.01 2.90 -1.69
CA THR A 43 -5.18 1.52 -2.11
C THR A 43 -3.99 1.15 -2.97
N LEU A 44 -3.08 0.35 -2.43
CA LEU A 44 -1.97 -0.24 -3.18
C LEU A 44 -2.46 -1.55 -3.78
N MET A 45 -2.36 -1.70 -5.10
CA MET A 45 -2.68 -2.92 -5.82
C MET A 45 -1.41 -3.50 -6.42
N SER A 46 -1.26 -4.82 -6.32
CA SER A 46 -0.20 -5.61 -6.91
C SER A 46 -0.81 -6.55 -7.93
N TYR A 47 -0.32 -6.43 -9.15
CA TYR A 47 -0.68 -7.26 -10.29
C TYR A 47 0.36 -8.37 -10.47
N PRO A 48 -0.01 -9.48 -11.14
CA PRO A 48 0.96 -10.43 -11.65
C PRO A 48 1.98 -9.68 -12.52
N GLU A 49 3.25 -10.12 -12.53
CA GLU A 49 4.42 -9.45 -13.16
C GLU A 49 5.11 -8.36 -12.31
N GLU A 50 4.98 -8.38 -10.98
CA GLU A 50 5.64 -7.42 -10.06
C GLU A 50 5.25 -5.95 -10.34
N ARG A 51 4.10 -5.74 -10.97
CA ARG A 51 3.54 -4.42 -11.25
C ARG A 51 2.71 -3.96 -10.07
N TYR A 52 2.93 -2.72 -9.65
CA TYR A 52 2.18 -2.12 -8.57
C TYR A 52 1.50 -0.85 -9.04
N SER A 53 0.30 -0.60 -8.53
CA SER A 53 -0.40 0.65 -8.74
C SER A 53 -0.96 1.16 -7.43
N ILE A 54 -1.10 2.47 -7.29
CA ILE A 54 -1.77 3.07 -6.15
C ILE A 54 -2.97 3.88 -6.60
N HIS A 55 -3.96 3.92 -5.75
CA HIS A 55 -5.14 4.75 -5.92
C HIS A 55 -5.41 5.51 -4.64
N GLY A 56 -5.48 6.84 -4.74
CA GLY A 56 -5.74 7.74 -3.62
C GLY A 56 -7.21 8.12 -3.59
N LEU A 57 -7.91 7.75 -2.53
CA LEU A 57 -9.28 8.17 -2.29
C LEU A 57 -9.36 8.95 -0.99
N GLY A 58 -9.44 10.27 -1.09
CA GLY A 58 -9.69 11.18 0.00
C GLY A 58 -11.15 11.52 0.17
N GLN A 59 -11.44 12.18 1.29
CA GLN A 59 -12.76 12.76 1.54
C GLN A 59 -13.03 13.97 0.62
N ASP A 60 -11.97 14.72 0.27
CA ASP A 60 -12.01 15.91 -0.59
C ASP A 60 -11.29 15.72 -1.94
N TYR A 61 -10.74 14.54 -2.22
CA TYR A 61 -10.09 14.26 -3.50
C TYR A 61 -10.33 12.82 -3.95
N LEU A 62 -10.62 12.66 -5.23
CA LEU A 62 -10.62 11.38 -5.91
C LEU A 62 -9.52 11.46 -6.95
N ASP A 63 -8.43 10.70 -6.78
CA ASP A 63 -7.48 10.55 -7.86
C ASP A 63 -8.17 9.72 -8.95
N GLU A 64 -8.69 10.37 -10.00
CA GLU A 64 -9.44 9.72 -11.08
C GLU A 64 -8.61 8.65 -11.83
N ALA A 65 -7.28 8.69 -11.70
CA ALA A 65 -6.37 7.74 -12.30
C ALA A 65 -5.58 6.96 -11.23
N GLU A 66 -5.47 5.65 -11.43
CA GLU A 66 -4.49 4.82 -10.73
C GLU A 66 -3.08 5.24 -11.19
N HIS A 67 -2.16 5.43 -10.24
CA HIS A 67 -0.77 5.68 -10.55
C HIS A 67 -0.01 4.36 -10.57
N PHE A 68 0.43 3.95 -11.74
CA PHE A 68 1.22 2.73 -11.93
C PHE A 68 2.69 3.02 -11.69
N PHE A 69 3.33 2.16 -10.92
CA PHE A 69 4.77 2.19 -10.72
C PHE A 69 5.43 1.29 -11.76
N ASP A 70 6.13 1.91 -12.71
CA ASP A 70 6.97 1.18 -13.67
C ASP A 70 8.27 0.67 -13.04
N GLU A 71 8.75 1.32 -11.98
CA GLU A 71 10.01 0.99 -11.32
C GLU A 71 9.81 0.70 -9.82
N GLN A 72 10.50 -0.34 -9.31
CA GLN A 72 10.50 -0.69 -7.88
C GLN A 72 10.96 0.48 -6.99
N GLU A 73 11.86 1.34 -7.47
CA GLU A 73 12.33 2.51 -6.71
C GLU A 73 11.22 3.53 -6.42
N GLN A 74 10.22 3.64 -7.31
CA GLN A 74 9.11 4.57 -7.14
C GLN A 74 8.16 4.09 -6.04
N ILE A 75 7.77 2.81 -6.06
CA ILE A 75 6.99 2.21 -4.97
C ILE A 75 7.77 2.21 -3.65
N HIS A 76 9.09 1.99 -3.69
CA HIS A 76 9.93 2.10 -2.50
C HIS A 76 9.90 3.51 -1.91
N SER A 77 10.02 4.53 -2.74
CA SER A 77 9.97 5.92 -2.29
C SER A 77 8.59 6.29 -1.75
N PHE A 78 7.53 5.85 -2.42
CA PHE A 78 6.16 6.07 -1.99
C PHE A 78 5.84 5.40 -0.64
N LEU A 79 6.19 4.12 -0.49
CA LEU A 79 6.04 3.39 0.78
C LEU A 79 6.92 3.98 1.88
N TRP A 80 8.11 4.49 1.53
CA TRP A 80 8.97 5.17 2.50
C TRP A 80 8.35 6.48 2.99
N GLU A 81 7.78 7.29 2.11
CA GLU A 81 7.06 8.51 2.49
C GLU A 81 5.81 8.20 3.33
N ASN A 82 5.06 7.17 2.94
CA ASN A 82 3.83 6.76 3.63
C ASN A 82 4.05 5.74 4.75
N ARG A 83 5.31 5.47 5.11
CA ARG A 83 5.68 4.41 6.06
C ARG A 83 4.98 4.51 7.40
N ALA A 84 4.72 5.73 7.87
CA ALA A 84 4.06 5.96 9.15
C ALA A 84 2.59 5.50 9.14
N ALA A 85 1.91 5.66 8.00
CA ALA A 85 0.52 5.25 7.85
C ALA A 85 0.43 3.77 7.46
N PHE A 86 1.32 3.31 6.57
CA PHE A 86 1.45 1.89 6.25
C PHE A 86 1.77 1.06 7.50
N ASN A 87 2.73 1.48 8.32
CA ASN A 87 3.05 0.84 9.60
C ASN A 87 1.88 0.86 10.60
N ALA A 88 1.02 1.87 10.54
CA ALA A 88 -0.16 1.94 11.38
C ALA A 88 -1.23 0.94 10.91
N ALA A 89 -1.38 0.75 9.60
CA ALA A 89 -2.26 -0.28 9.04
C ALA A 89 -1.71 -1.71 9.25
N LEU A 90 -0.39 -1.88 9.17
CA LEU A 90 0.30 -3.15 9.45
C LEU A 90 0.31 -3.53 10.92
N LYS A 91 0.13 -2.57 11.84
CA LYS A 91 -0.14 -2.91 13.23
C LYS A 91 -1.63 -3.29 13.26
N PRO A 92 -1.97 -4.59 13.30
CA PRO A 92 -3.36 -4.95 13.52
C PRO A 92 -3.76 -4.31 14.84
N THR A 93 -4.78 -3.47 14.79
CA THR A 93 -5.44 -2.99 15.99
C THR A 93 -6.12 -4.21 16.61
N THR A 94 -5.39 -4.98 17.42
CA THR A 94 -5.99 -5.61 18.60
C THR A 94 -6.50 -4.46 19.46
N MET A 95 -7.71 -4.00 19.19
CA MET A 95 -8.53 -3.14 20.04
C MET A 95 -9.91 -3.01 19.40
N CYS A 96 -10.62 -4.14 19.32
CA CYS A 96 -12.05 -4.13 19.63
C CYS A 96 -12.14 -4.80 21.00
N SER A 97 -12.26 -3.98 22.05
CA SER A 97 -12.76 -4.39 23.36
C SER A 97 -14.22 -3.99 23.47
#